data_AF-A0A0M6X296-F1
#
_entry.id   AF-A0A0M6X296-F1
#
_cell.length_a   1.000
_cell.length_b   1.000
_cell.length_c   1.000
_cell.angle_alpha   90.00
_cell.angle_beta   90.00
_cell.angle_gamma   90.00
#
_symmetry.space_group_name_H-M   'P 1'
#
loop_
_entity.id
_entity.type
_entity.pdbx_description
1 polymer ?
#
loop_
_entity_poly.entity_id
_entity_poly.type
_entity_poly.pdbx_seq_one_letter_code
_entity_poly.pdbx_strand_id
1 'polypeptide(L)' 'MSEKNIKLVIAEKPSVAQSIAKVIGADKREDGYLEGKRLCLKMENLSETQRSK' A
#
# COMPACT_ATOMS: atom_id res chain seq x y z
N MET A 1 8.75 16.55 -18.74
CA MET A 1 8.78 15.64 -17.58
C MET A 1 7.41 15.76 -16.89
N SER A 2 6.52 14.79 -17.07
CA SER A 2 5.19 14.82 -16.44
C SER A 2 5.35 14.48 -14.95
N GLU A 3 4.89 15.36 -14.07
CA GLU A 3 4.81 15.08 -12.63
C GLU A 3 3.83 13.92 -12.39
N LYS A 4 4.36 12.76 -11.99
CA LYS A 4 3.52 11.66 -11.53
C LYS A 4 3.05 11.98 -10.11
N ASN A 5 1.79 12.39 -9.97
CA ASN A 5 1.15 12.58 -8.67
C ASN A 5 0.84 11.20 -8.06
N ILE A 6 1.78 10.66 -7.28
CA ILE A 6 1.65 9.39 -6.57
C ILE A 6 1.18 9.68 -5.15
N LYS A 7 0.01 9.14 -4.79
CA LYS A 7 -0.53 9.21 -3.43
C LYS A 7 -0.03 8.00 -2.64
N LEU A 8 0.61 8.23 -1.49
CA LEU A 8 0.95 7.17 -0.55
C LEU A 8 -0.24 6.93 0.39
N VAL A 9 -0.68 5.68 0.52
CA VAL A 9 -1.71 5.28 1.48
C VAL A 9 -1.14 4.21 2.41
N ILE A 10 -1.34 4.42 3.70
CA ILE A 10 -0.92 3.50 4.76
C ILE A 10 -2.19 3.06 5.47
N ALA A 11 -2.36 1.75 5.64
CA ALA A 11 -3.50 1.17 6.34
C ALA A 11 -3.02 0.39 7.57
N GLU A 12 -3.85 0.31 8.60
CA GLU A 12 -3.54 -0.36 9.88
C GLU A 12 -3.22 -1.86 9.70
N LYS A 13 -3.87 -2.50 8.72
CA LYS A 13 -3.74 -3.94 8.44
C LYS A 13 -3.61 -4.17 6.93
N PRO A 14 -2.87 -5.20 6.49
CA PRO A 14 -2.75 -5.57 5.08
C PRO A 14 -4.10 -5.84 4.40
N SER A 15 -5.06 -6.41 5.13
CA SER A 15 -6.42 -6.67 4.62
C SER A 15 -7.18 -5.39 4.25
N VAL A 16 -6.96 -4.30 4.99
CA VAL A 16 -7.55 -2.99 4.70
C VAL A 16 -6.87 -2.36 3.48
N ALA A 17 -5.53 -2.43 3.40
CA ALA A 17 -4.79 -1.97 2.23
C ALA A 17 -5.24 -2.68 0.95
N GLN A 18 -5.45 -4.00 0.99
CA GLN A 18 -5.97 -4.78 -0.14
C GLN A 18 -7.37 -4.39 -0.56
N SER A 19 -8.26 -4.13 0.41
CA SER A 19 -9.63 -3.71 0.13
C SER A 19 -9.65 -2.36 -0.58
N ILE A 20 -8.83 -1.41 -0.12
CA ILE A 20 -8.67 -0.09 -0.74
C ILE A 20 -8.05 -0.22 -2.14
N ALA A 21 -7.01 -1.04 -2.29
CA ALA A 21 -6.38 -1.27 -3.57
C ALA A 21 -7.35 -1.80 -4.62
N LYS A 22 -8.22 -2.75 -4.23
CA LYS A 22 -9.23 -3.33 -5.12
C LYS A 22 -10.24 -2.30 -5.61
N VAL A 23 -10.62 -1.33 -4.76
CA VAL A 23 -11.53 -0.24 -5.14
C VAL A 23 -10.84 0.76 -6.08
N ILE A 24 -9.54 1.00 -5.88
CA ILE A 24 -8.77 2.01 -6.64
C ILE A 24 -8.14 1.44 -7.92
N GLY A 25 -8.07 0.11 -8.05
CA GLY A 25 -7.38 -0.56 -9.17
C GLY A 25 -5.85 -0.53 -9.02
N ALA A 26 -5.35 -0.72 -7.79
CA ALA A 26 -3.93 -0.88 -7.49
C ALA A 26 -3.59 -2.37 -7.47
N ASP A 27 -3.47 -2.96 -8.65
CA ASP A 27 -3.41 -4.41 -8.84
C ASP A 27 -1.98 -4.95 -8.88
N LYS A 28 -0.97 -4.07 -8.98
CA LYS A 28 0.42 -4.51 -8.99
C LYS A 28 0.87 -4.80 -7.57
N ARG A 29 1.25 -6.04 -7.32
CA ARG A 29 1.76 -6.48 -6.03
C ARG A 29 3.26 -6.62 -6.09
N GLU A 30 3.92 -5.91 -5.20
CA GLU A 30 5.35 -5.93 -4.96
C GLU A 30 5.61 -6.47 -3.55
N ASP A 31 6.88 -6.66 -3.20
CA ASP A 31 7.28 -7.13 -1.89
C ASP A 31 7.07 -6.03 -0.83
N GLY A 32 6.00 -6.15 -0.04
CA GLY A 32 5.62 -5.22 1.04
C GLY A 32 4.69 -4.07 0.64
N TYR A 33 4.24 -3.95 -0.61
CA TYR A 33 3.27 -2.94 -1.04
C TYR A 33 2.48 -3.29 -2.33
N LEU A 34 1.37 -2.59 -2.55
CA LEU A 34 0.62 -2.57 -3.81
C LEU A 34 0.84 -1.24 -4.52
N GLU A 35 1.14 -1.30 -5.81
CA GLU A 35 1.24 -0.12 -6.67
C GLU A 35 0.06 -0.06 -7.66
N GLY A 36 -0.46 1.14 -7.85
CA GLY A 36 -1.44 1.47 -8.88
C GLY A 36 -0.99 2.70 -9.65
N LYS A 37 -1.69 3.02 -10.75
CA LYS A 37 -1.30 4.11 -11.67
C LYS A 37 -1.05 5.47 -11.00
N ARG A 38 -1.63 5.71 -9.82
CA ARG A 38 -1.51 6.98 -9.05
C ARG A 38 -1.31 6.74 -7.55
N LEU A 39 -1.02 5.52 -7.11
CA LEU A 39 -1.06 5.18 -5.68
C LEU A 39 -0.05 4.10 -5.31
N CYS A 40 0.54 4.21 -4.13
CA CYS A 40 1.30 3.13 -3.50
C CYS A 40 0.71 2.83 -2.11
N LEU A 41 0.46 1.55 -1.82
CA LEU A 41 -0.23 1.04 -0.64
C LEU A 41 0.67 0.06 0.10
N LYS A 42 1.19 0.46 1.26
CA LYS A 42 2.04 -0.42 2.07
C LYS A 42 1.19 -1.57 2.65
N MET A 43 1.61 -2.81 2.44
CA MET A 43 1.00 -4.01 3.02
C MET A 43 1.89 -4.57 4.15
N GLU A 44 2.02 -3.82 5.24
CA GLU A 44 2.73 -4.30 6.43
C GLU A 44 1.76 -4.25 7.61
N ASN A 45 1.79 -5.27 8.48
CA ASN A 45 1.10 -5.18 9.76
C ASN A 45 1.90 -4.22 10.65
N LEU A 46 1.33 -3.05 10.98
CA LEU A 46 1.97 -2.11 11.92
C LEU A 46 2.24 -2.74 13.31
N SER A 47 1.54 -3.84 13.65
CA SER A 47 1.80 -4.63 14.86
C SER A 47 3.07 -5.48 14.80
N GLU A 48 3.54 -5.86 13.61
CA GLU A 48 4.80 -6.63 13.44
C GLU A 48 6.04 -5.72 13.52
N THR A 49 5.89 -4.43 13.24
CA THR A 49 6.96 -3.42 13.38
C THR A 49 7.35 -3.14 14.84
N GLN A 50 6.54 -3.57 15.81
CA GLN A 50 6.83 -3.45 17.25
C GLN A 50 7.50 -4.70 17.85
N ARG A 51 7.82 -5.72 17.03
CA ARG A 51 8.48 -6.94 17.48
C ARG A 51 9.93 -7.00 17.01
N SER A 52 10.68 -5.97 17.36
CA SER A 52 12.13 -6.10 17.55
C SER A 52 12.43 -5.64 18.98
N LYS A 53 12.43 -6.61 19.90
CA LYS A 53 13.15 -6.53 21.17
C LYS A 53 14.32 -7.48 21.04
#